data_AF-A0A818QUX7-F1
#
_entry.id   AF-A0A818QUX7-F1
#
_cell.length_a   1.000
_cell.length_b   1.000
_cell.length_c   1.000
_cell.angle_alpha   90.00
_cell.angle_beta   90.00
_cell.angle_gamma   90.00
#
_symmetry.space_group_name_H-M   'P 1'
#
loop_
_entity.id
_entity.type
_entity.pdbx_description
1 polymer ?
#
loop_
_entity_poly.entity_id
_entity_poly.type
_entity_poly.pdbx_seq_one_letter_code
_entity_poly.pdbx_strand_id
1 'polypeptide(L)'
;MPWYLQWYSDYRDLENLIKILRILLKEFTAWMTSCPPDSYLQCSFEVGIMIRHLTYFLVRPIESDNLNIFCEEFYDDYCKLVLHWSSILSSTLAHSFNKMNSKSATQTIVQTLYNFTLHSNVLNYMKTIPNLIHMLLKMTDVEHDEIQLNAYRCLGKIMIEADIKTMANPDKIAAVYIEFITNTMDDPVKTERFHSLLESLKNFVQHDQVKNELIKQGTLLLLVKCVVETRFNQSNVQQIALEILLALSFHKDACSVLKQNENFMNHCRILVENTNSVRFDLQRAAEGLLWKLERENEAIAKPTTLNSYQYDIMISYPHKDKDLCLRLFCSETE
;
A
#
# COMPACT_ATOMS: atom_id res chain seq x y z
N MET A 1 -9.42 -16.11 -2.51
CA MET A 1 -8.41 -17.13 -2.88
C MET A 1 -8.06 -16.92 -4.35
N PRO A 2 -6.80 -16.65 -4.71
CA PRO A 2 -6.41 -16.51 -6.11
C PRO A 2 -6.72 -17.79 -6.89
N TRP A 3 -7.19 -17.67 -8.13
CA TRP A 3 -7.65 -18.81 -8.95
C TRP A 3 -6.56 -19.88 -9.20
N TYR A 4 -5.28 -19.52 -9.09
CA TYR A 4 -4.17 -20.48 -9.22
C TYR A 4 -3.91 -21.30 -7.94
N LEU A 5 -4.42 -20.86 -6.78
CA LEU A 5 -4.39 -21.65 -5.53
C LEU A 5 -5.65 -22.51 -5.36
N GLN A 6 -6.72 -22.25 -6.11
CA GLN A 6 -7.87 -23.16 -6.19
C GLN A 6 -7.53 -24.53 -6.80
N TRP A 7 -6.36 -24.66 -7.44
CA TRP A 7 -5.87 -25.92 -8.00
C TRP A 7 -5.37 -26.91 -6.94
N TYR A 8 -5.16 -26.45 -5.70
CA TYR A 8 -4.58 -27.28 -4.64
C TYR A 8 -5.62 -27.53 -3.55
N SER A 9 -6.53 -28.45 -3.83
CA SER A 9 -7.58 -28.89 -2.89
C SER A 9 -7.03 -29.79 -1.77
N ASP A 10 -5.80 -30.29 -1.88
CA ASP A 10 -5.16 -31.16 -0.90
C ASP A 10 -3.91 -30.53 -0.25
N TYR A 11 -3.82 -30.63 1.08
CA TYR A 11 -2.67 -30.18 1.87
C TYR A 11 -1.31 -30.73 1.39
N ARG A 12 -1.30 -31.94 0.78
CA ARG A 12 -0.07 -32.54 0.23
C ARG A 12 0.47 -31.81 -0.98
N ASP A 13 -0.40 -31.24 -1.81
CA ASP A 13 0.04 -30.51 -2.99
C ASP A 13 0.61 -29.14 -2.62
N LEU A 14 0.10 -28.55 -1.53
CA LEU A 14 0.69 -27.35 -0.94
C LEU A 14 2.11 -27.64 -0.43
N GLU A 15 2.33 -28.70 0.35
CA GLU A 15 3.67 -29.11 0.84
C GLU A 15 4.68 -29.31 -0.29
N ASN A 16 4.27 -29.98 -1.36
CA ASN A 16 5.13 -30.20 -2.53
C ASN A 16 5.45 -28.89 -3.25
N LEU A 17 4.48 -27.99 -3.38
CA LEU A 17 4.71 -26.66 -3.92
C LEU A 17 5.70 -25.86 -3.05
N ILE A 18 5.60 -25.92 -1.71
CA ILE A 18 6.58 -25.28 -0.81
C ILE A 18 7.98 -25.76 -1.13
N LYS A 19 8.17 -27.08 -1.22
CA LYS A 19 9.48 -27.69 -1.49
C LYS A 19 10.04 -27.24 -2.84
N ILE A 20 9.21 -27.20 -3.88
CA ILE A 20 9.61 -26.72 -5.20
C ILE A 20 10.01 -25.23 -5.14
N LEU A 21 9.17 -24.38 -4.55
CA LEU A 21 9.44 -22.96 -4.40
C LEU A 21 10.72 -22.71 -3.59
N ARG A 22 10.96 -23.49 -2.54
CA ARG A 22 12.19 -23.42 -1.74
C ARG A 22 13.44 -23.67 -2.56
N ILE A 23 13.43 -24.75 -3.34
CA ILE A 23 14.56 -25.10 -4.21
C ILE A 23 14.77 -23.99 -5.24
N LEU A 24 13.69 -23.57 -5.92
CA LEU A 24 13.78 -22.53 -6.95
C LEU A 24 14.27 -21.19 -6.38
N LEU A 25 13.74 -20.76 -5.22
CA LEU A 25 14.15 -19.52 -4.57
C LEU A 25 15.62 -19.58 -4.16
N LYS A 26 16.06 -20.70 -3.57
CA LYS A 26 17.45 -20.88 -3.14
C LYS A 26 18.42 -20.85 -4.33
N GLU A 27 18.12 -21.60 -5.39
CA GLU A 27 18.95 -21.63 -6.61
C GLU A 27 18.94 -20.27 -7.31
N PHE A 28 17.78 -19.62 -7.42
CA PHE A 28 17.66 -18.28 -7.99
C PHE A 28 18.43 -17.24 -7.18
N THR A 29 18.36 -17.30 -5.85
CA THR A 29 19.10 -16.41 -4.94
C THR A 29 20.59 -16.63 -5.07
N ALA A 30 21.05 -17.88 -5.09
CA ALA A 30 22.46 -18.20 -5.29
C ALA A 30 22.96 -17.70 -6.65
N TRP A 31 22.19 -17.92 -7.72
CA TRP A 31 22.52 -17.44 -9.05
C TRP A 31 22.58 -15.91 -9.12
N MET A 32 21.53 -15.21 -8.66
CA MET A 32 21.48 -13.75 -8.65
C MET A 32 22.63 -13.16 -7.84
N THR A 33 22.86 -13.65 -6.61
CA THR A 33 23.92 -13.11 -5.74
C THR A 33 25.34 -13.42 -6.22
N SER A 34 25.52 -14.43 -7.08
CA SER A 34 26.80 -14.70 -7.75
C SER A 34 27.10 -13.76 -8.91
N CYS A 35 26.09 -13.09 -9.46
CA CYS A 35 26.26 -12.14 -10.55
C CYS A 35 26.73 -10.78 -10.01
N PRO A 36 27.77 -10.14 -10.58
CA PRO A 36 28.13 -8.78 -10.22
C PRO A 36 26.97 -7.81 -10.49
N PRO A 37 26.69 -6.83 -9.60
CA PRO A 37 25.60 -5.88 -9.80
C PRO A 37 25.63 -5.14 -11.15
N ASP A 38 26.83 -4.78 -11.61
CA ASP A 38 27.04 -4.08 -12.89
C ASP A 38 26.68 -4.94 -14.12
N SER A 39 26.74 -6.26 -13.99
CA SER A 39 26.43 -7.18 -15.09
C SER A 39 24.96 -7.11 -15.49
N TYR A 40 24.07 -6.70 -14.58
CA TYR A 40 22.65 -6.54 -14.89
C TYR A 40 22.39 -5.48 -15.96
N LEU A 41 23.22 -4.41 -16.00
CA LEU A 41 23.14 -3.36 -17.01
C LEU A 41 23.56 -3.83 -18.41
N GLN A 42 24.27 -4.96 -18.48
CA GLN A 42 24.74 -5.59 -19.71
C GLN A 42 23.80 -6.70 -20.19
N CYS A 43 22.80 -7.08 -19.38
CA CYS A 43 21.81 -8.07 -19.77
C CYS A 43 20.97 -7.57 -20.95
N SER A 44 20.60 -8.50 -21.84
CA SER A 44 19.63 -8.20 -22.88
C SER A 44 18.24 -7.92 -22.26
N PHE A 45 17.38 -7.26 -23.02
CA PHE A 45 16.02 -6.96 -22.60
C PHE A 45 15.23 -8.25 -22.26
N GLU A 46 15.41 -9.31 -23.04
CA GLU A 46 14.77 -10.62 -22.85
C GLU A 46 15.20 -11.27 -21.54
N VAL A 47 16.49 -11.18 -21.21
CA VAL A 47 17.01 -11.67 -19.92
C VAL A 47 16.43 -10.85 -18.76
N GLY A 48 16.34 -9.53 -18.91
CA GLY A 48 15.68 -8.66 -17.92
C GLY A 48 14.21 -9.03 -17.70
N ILE A 49 13.46 -9.30 -18.77
CA ILE A 49 12.07 -9.79 -18.71
C ILE A 49 12.00 -11.13 -17.98
N MET A 50 12.88 -12.08 -18.30
CA MET A 50 12.90 -13.39 -17.65
C MET A 50 13.16 -13.25 -16.15
N ILE A 51 14.16 -12.47 -15.75
CA ILE A 51 14.48 -12.19 -14.33
C ILE A 51 13.28 -11.55 -13.63
N ARG A 52 12.59 -10.62 -14.30
CA ARG A 52 11.36 -10.00 -13.77
C ARG A 52 10.26 -11.03 -13.54
N HIS A 53 10.00 -11.91 -14.50
CA HIS A 53 8.95 -12.92 -14.37
C HIS A 53 9.29 -13.97 -13.31
N LEU A 54 10.55 -14.40 -13.23
CA LEU A 54 11.02 -15.29 -12.16
C LEU A 54 10.87 -14.63 -10.80
N THR A 55 11.29 -13.37 -10.66
CA THR A 55 11.17 -12.66 -9.39
C THR A 55 9.71 -12.47 -9.01
N TYR A 56 8.86 -12.07 -9.96
CA TYR A 56 7.41 -11.98 -9.72
C TYR A 56 6.83 -13.33 -9.32
N PHE A 57 7.17 -14.42 -10.01
CA PHE A 57 6.69 -15.76 -9.68
C PHE A 57 7.12 -16.22 -8.28
N LEU A 58 8.38 -15.93 -7.89
CA LEU A 58 8.91 -16.31 -6.58
C LEU A 58 8.35 -15.42 -5.46
N VAL A 59 8.06 -14.15 -5.75
CA VAL A 59 7.53 -13.19 -4.76
C VAL A 59 6.01 -13.24 -4.64
N ARG A 60 5.26 -13.55 -5.70
CA ARG A 60 3.78 -13.53 -5.72
C ARG A 60 3.09 -14.41 -4.67
N PRO A 61 3.60 -15.61 -4.30
CA PRO A 61 3.02 -16.37 -3.19
C PRO A 61 2.84 -15.50 -1.94
N ILE A 62 3.77 -14.59 -1.66
CA ILE A 62 3.73 -13.69 -0.52
C ILE A 62 2.47 -12.79 -0.46
N GLU A 63 1.88 -12.44 -1.61
CA GLU A 63 0.74 -11.51 -1.69
C GLU A 63 -0.57 -12.10 -1.15
N SER A 64 -0.65 -13.42 -0.97
CA SER A 64 -1.82 -14.06 -0.36
C SER A 64 -1.54 -14.33 1.11
N ASP A 65 -2.20 -13.60 2.02
CA ASP A 65 -2.09 -13.67 3.49
C ASP A 65 -2.11 -15.08 4.14
N ASN A 66 -2.36 -16.13 3.35
CA ASN A 66 -2.25 -17.53 3.72
C ASN A 66 -0.80 -18.03 3.87
N LEU A 67 0.21 -17.22 3.48
CA LEU A 67 1.61 -17.66 3.38
C LEU A 67 2.52 -17.10 4.47
N ASN A 68 1.98 -16.57 5.58
CA ASN A 68 2.77 -16.17 6.76
C ASN A 68 3.69 -17.30 7.28
N ILE A 69 3.28 -18.58 7.12
CA ILE A 69 4.08 -19.77 7.48
C ILE A 69 5.33 -19.91 6.59
N PHE A 70 5.24 -19.48 5.33
CA PHE A 70 6.32 -19.60 4.35
C PHE A 70 7.35 -18.49 4.51
N CYS A 71 6.97 -17.37 5.13
CA CYS A 71 7.86 -16.24 5.31
C CYS A 71 9.12 -16.64 6.07
N GLU A 72 9.00 -17.32 7.21
CA GLU A 72 10.16 -17.56 8.08
C GLU A 72 11.21 -18.42 7.38
N GLU A 73 10.78 -19.46 6.65
CA GLU A 73 11.71 -20.36 5.95
C GLU A 73 12.42 -19.71 4.75
N PHE A 74 11.79 -18.71 4.12
CA PHE A 74 12.32 -18.03 2.94
C PHE A 74 12.93 -16.66 3.23
N TYR A 75 12.78 -16.17 4.46
CA TYR A 75 13.12 -14.82 4.85
C TYR A 75 14.57 -14.46 4.51
N ASP A 76 15.51 -15.35 4.82
CA ASP A 76 16.93 -15.12 4.57
C ASP A 76 17.25 -14.97 3.07
N ASP A 77 16.62 -15.78 2.22
CA ASP A 77 16.83 -15.72 0.77
C ASP A 77 16.19 -14.46 0.17
N TYR A 78 15.02 -14.05 0.65
CA TYR A 78 14.45 -12.75 0.27
C TYR A 78 15.30 -11.58 0.73
N CYS A 79 15.85 -11.60 1.95
CA CYS A 79 16.73 -10.55 2.43
C CYS A 79 17.99 -10.42 1.56
N LYS A 80 18.61 -11.55 1.18
CA LYS A 80 19.74 -11.56 0.23
C LYS A 80 19.36 -10.98 -1.12
N LEU A 81 18.21 -11.36 -1.67
CA LEU A 81 17.71 -10.83 -2.94
C LEU A 81 17.49 -9.31 -2.85
N VAL A 82 16.82 -8.82 -1.81
CA VAL A 82 16.59 -7.37 -1.63
C VAL A 82 17.91 -6.61 -1.52
N LEU A 83 18.86 -7.11 -0.74
CA LEU A 83 20.18 -6.48 -0.61
C LEU A 83 20.90 -6.44 -1.96
N HIS A 84 20.80 -7.52 -2.73
CA HIS A 84 21.41 -7.61 -4.05
C HIS A 84 20.73 -6.66 -5.06
N TRP A 85 19.39 -6.61 -5.11
CA TRP A 85 18.65 -5.65 -5.94
C TRP A 85 18.93 -4.20 -5.56
N SER A 86 19.11 -3.91 -4.27
CA SER A 86 19.53 -2.58 -3.79
C SER A 86 20.94 -2.23 -4.27
N SER A 87 21.84 -3.22 -4.33
CA SER A 87 23.20 -3.06 -4.85
C SER A 87 23.22 -2.83 -6.38
N ILE A 88 22.34 -3.53 -7.12
CA ILE A 88 22.13 -3.30 -8.56
C ILE A 88 21.60 -1.88 -8.79
N LEU A 89 20.63 -1.42 -7.98
CA LEU A 89 20.10 -0.05 -8.06
C LEU A 89 21.21 0.98 -7.81
N SER A 90 22.03 0.78 -6.79
CA SER A 90 23.17 1.65 -6.48
C SER A 90 24.15 1.74 -7.64
N SER A 91 24.47 0.61 -8.25
CA SER A 91 25.36 0.53 -9.41
C SER A 91 24.78 1.22 -10.64
N THR A 92 23.47 1.03 -10.88
CA THR A 92 22.73 1.71 -11.94
C THR A 92 22.75 3.23 -11.76
N LEU A 93 22.65 3.71 -10.53
CA LEU A 93 22.76 5.13 -10.20
C LEU A 93 24.18 5.69 -10.40
N ALA A 94 25.22 4.88 -10.21
CA ALA A 94 26.61 5.28 -10.45
C ALA A 94 26.93 5.37 -11.95
N HIS A 95 26.34 4.51 -12.77
CA HIS A 95 26.51 4.48 -14.21
C HIS A 95 25.43 5.33 -14.91
N SER A 96 25.71 6.64 -15.07
CA SER A 96 24.87 7.66 -15.74
C SER A 96 23.66 7.15 -16.55
N PHE A 97 22.46 7.46 -16.04
CA PHE A 97 21.14 6.93 -16.41
C PHE A 97 20.68 7.11 -17.88
N ASN A 98 21.45 7.81 -18.71
CA ASN A 98 21.00 8.35 -20.01
C ASN A 98 20.98 7.34 -21.17
N LYS A 99 21.19 6.04 -20.95
CA LYS A 99 21.07 5.03 -22.01
C LYS A 99 19.66 4.42 -22.02
N MET A 100 19.08 4.16 -23.20
CA MET A 100 17.74 3.57 -23.31
C MET A 100 17.63 2.21 -22.59
N ASN A 101 18.68 1.39 -22.64
CA ASN A 101 18.74 0.10 -21.95
C ASN A 101 18.76 0.25 -20.41
N SER A 102 19.30 1.35 -19.86
CA SER A 102 19.29 1.58 -18.41
C SER A 102 17.91 1.93 -17.88
N LYS A 103 17.02 2.55 -18.68
CA LYS A 103 15.64 2.85 -18.24
C LYS A 103 14.82 1.57 -18.03
N SER A 104 14.83 0.64 -18.98
CA SER A 104 14.10 -0.63 -18.88
C SER A 104 14.61 -1.52 -17.74
N ALA A 105 15.94 -1.61 -17.59
CA ALA A 105 16.57 -2.29 -16.47
C ALA A 105 16.15 -1.66 -15.13
N THR A 106 16.19 -0.33 -15.02
CA THR A 106 15.76 0.39 -13.81
C THR A 106 14.30 0.16 -13.48
N GLN A 107 13.41 0.22 -14.47
CA GLN A 107 12.00 -0.08 -14.25
C GLN A 107 11.82 -1.47 -13.64
N THR A 108 12.57 -2.45 -14.13
CA THR A 108 12.53 -3.81 -13.58
C THR A 108 13.06 -3.87 -12.15
N ILE A 109 14.17 -3.18 -11.86
CA ILE A 109 14.76 -3.12 -10.51
C ILE A 109 13.77 -2.50 -9.53
N VAL A 110 13.21 -1.32 -9.84
CA VAL A 110 12.32 -0.59 -8.93
C VAL A 110 10.97 -1.31 -8.76
N GLN A 111 10.41 -1.90 -9.82
CA GLN A 111 9.23 -2.75 -9.73
C GLN A 111 9.48 -3.98 -8.83
N THR A 112 10.68 -4.57 -8.93
CA THR A 112 11.05 -5.74 -8.13
C THR A 112 11.18 -5.36 -6.66
N LEU A 113 11.82 -4.23 -6.35
CA LEU A 113 11.87 -3.68 -4.99
C LEU A 113 10.46 -3.41 -4.45
N TYR A 114 9.55 -2.86 -5.26
CA TYR A 114 8.17 -2.66 -4.85
C TYR A 114 7.49 -3.99 -4.49
N ASN A 115 7.66 -5.05 -5.28
CA ASN A 115 7.06 -6.35 -4.96
C ASN A 115 7.54 -6.88 -3.59
N PHE A 116 8.80 -6.64 -3.21
CA PHE A 116 9.30 -7.01 -1.88
C PHE A 116 8.64 -6.21 -0.74
N THR A 117 8.19 -4.97 -0.99
CA THR A 117 7.47 -4.17 0.02
C THR A 117 6.10 -4.74 0.39
N LEU A 118 5.57 -5.67 -0.41
CA LEU A 118 4.29 -6.34 -0.12
C LEU A 118 4.41 -7.34 1.03
N HIS A 119 5.63 -7.78 1.36
CA HIS A 119 5.88 -8.63 2.51
C HIS A 119 6.18 -7.79 3.77
N SER A 120 5.45 -7.99 4.87
CA SER A 120 5.70 -7.28 6.15
C SER A 120 7.14 -7.47 6.70
N ASN A 121 7.61 -8.70 6.83
CA ASN A 121 8.96 -8.99 7.34
C ASN A 121 10.07 -8.49 6.41
N VAL A 122 9.96 -8.73 5.09
CA VAL A 122 10.97 -8.21 4.13
C VAL A 122 10.92 -6.68 4.06
N LEU A 123 9.74 -6.06 4.16
CA LEU A 123 9.58 -4.61 4.26
C LEU A 123 10.30 -4.06 5.49
N ASN A 124 10.19 -4.72 6.64
CA ASN A 124 10.92 -4.33 7.85
C ASN A 124 12.43 -4.42 7.64
N TYR A 125 12.92 -5.46 6.96
CA TYR A 125 14.33 -5.55 6.56
C TYR A 125 14.73 -4.43 5.58
N MET A 126 13.92 -4.14 4.56
CA MET A 126 14.17 -3.06 3.59
C MET A 126 14.40 -1.71 4.26
N LYS A 127 13.64 -1.41 5.33
CA LYS A 127 13.81 -0.18 6.13
C LYS A 127 15.19 -0.07 6.79
N THR A 128 15.91 -1.17 6.98
CA THR A 128 17.26 -1.19 7.55
C THR A 128 18.38 -1.01 6.52
N ILE A 129 18.06 -1.08 5.22
CA ILE A 129 19.07 -1.02 4.16
C ILE A 129 19.60 0.42 4.01
N PRO A 130 20.91 0.64 4.20
CA PRO A 130 21.49 1.97 4.08
C PRO A 130 21.24 2.58 2.71
N ASN A 131 20.91 3.88 2.68
CA ASN A 131 20.71 4.67 1.46
C ASN A 131 19.56 4.23 0.54
N LEU A 132 18.78 3.19 0.86
CA LEU A 132 17.69 2.73 -0.01
C LEU A 132 16.66 3.84 -0.29
N ILE A 133 16.26 4.58 0.75
CA ILE A 133 15.37 5.74 0.62
C ILE A 133 15.98 6.79 -0.32
N HIS A 134 17.25 7.15 -0.13
CA HIS A 134 17.94 8.12 -0.98
C HIS A 134 18.02 7.67 -2.44
N MET A 135 18.31 6.38 -2.68
CA MET A 135 18.33 5.81 -4.03
C MET A 135 16.94 5.88 -4.68
N LEU A 136 15.88 5.53 -3.95
CA LEU A 136 14.51 5.59 -4.44
C LEU A 136 14.05 7.04 -4.68
N LEU A 137 14.45 8.00 -3.84
CA LEU A 137 14.16 9.42 -4.07
C LEU A 137 14.77 9.89 -5.40
N LYS A 138 16.02 9.51 -5.71
CA LYS A 138 16.62 9.81 -7.03
C LYS A 138 15.83 9.20 -8.20
N MET A 139 15.18 8.05 -7.99
CA MET A 139 14.33 7.44 -9.03
C MET A 139 13.06 8.25 -9.30
N THR A 140 12.61 9.06 -8.33
CA THR A 140 11.47 9.96 -8.53
C THR A 140 11.80 11.14 -9.45
N ASP A 141 13.08 11.45 -9.68
CA ASP A 141 13.53 12.52 -10.58
C ASP A 141 13.76 12.05 -12.02
N VAL A 142 13.70 10.73 -12.26
CA VAL A 142 13.84 10.15 -13.61
C VAL A 142 12.62 10.51 -14.45
N GLU A 143 12.81 11.04 -15.65
CA GLU A 143 11.76 11.24 -16.66
C GLU A 143 11.28 9.90 -17.26
N HIS A 144 10.54 9.14 -16.44
CA HIS A 144 9.88 7.89 -16.80
C HIS A 144 8.80 7.52 -15.77
N ASP A 145 7.53 7.59 -16.17
CA ASP A 145 6.39 7.54 -15.25
C ASP A 145 6.32 6.24 -14.43
N GLU A 146 6.56 5.09 -15.05
CA GLU A 146 6.56 3.79 -14.34
C GLU A 146 7.68 3.66 -13.29
N ILE A 147 8.81 4.33 -13.51
CA ILE A 147 9.92 4.32 -12.55
C ILE A 147 9.55 5.22 -11.37
N GLN A 148 9.06 6.43 -11.66
CA GLN A 148 8.60 7.37 -10.64
C GLN A 148 7.50 6.76 -9.78
N LEU A 149 6.48 6.17 -10.42
CA LEU A 149 5.38 5.52 -9.73
C LEU A 149 5.92 4.45 -8.79
N ASN A 150 6.63 3.42 -9.30
CA ASN A 150 7.11 2.34 -8.44
C ASN A 150 8.07 2.81 -7.35
N ALA A 151 8.86 3.86 -7.59
CA ALA A 151 9.68 4.49 -6.57
C ALA A 151 8.81 5.10 -5.46
N TYR A 152 7.76 5.86 -5.80
CA TYR A 152 6.80 6.36 -4.82
C TYR A 152 6.10 5.24 -4.08
N ARG A 153 5.69 4.17 -4.75
CA ARG A 153 5.04 3.03 -4.09
C ARG A 153 5.96 2.37 -3.05
N CYS A 154 7.26 2.25 -3.36
CA CYS A 154 8.26 1.79 -2.38
C CYS A 154 8.38 2.78 -1.21
N LEU A 155 8.58 4.07 -1.52
CA LEU A 155 8.76 5.14 -0.55
C LEU A 155 7.59 5.22 0.44
N GLY A 156 6.35 5.14 -0.05
CA GLY A 156 5.14 5.16 0.79
C GLY A 156 5.03 3.98 1.77
N LYS A 157 5.79 2.89 1.56
CA LYS A 157 5.84 1.74 2.48
C LYS A 157 7.03 1.79 3.44
N ILE A 158 8.16 2.33 3.01
CA ILE A 158 9.41 2.32 3.79
C ILE A 158 9.62 3.59 4.62
N MET A 159 9.16 4.74 4.14
CA MET A 159 9.37 6.02 4.82
C MET A 159 8.49 6.13 6.07
N ILE A 160 9.02 6.77 7.10
CA ILE A 160 8.23 7.19 8.26
C ILE A 160 7.68 8.60 8.05
N GLU A 161 6.75 9.02 8.90
CA GLU A 161 6.12 10.35 8.81
C GLU A 161 7.15 11.50 8.81
N ALA A 162 8.23 11.36 9.58
CA ALA A 162 9.31 12.35 9.63
C ALA A 162 9.99 12.52 8.26
N ASP A 163 10.27 11.42 7.55
CA ASP A 163 10.91 11.47 6.23
C ASP A 163 9.99 12.16 5.22
N ILE A 164 8.69 11.85 5.26
CA ILE A 164 7.71 12.38 4.30
C ILE A 164 7.50 13.88 4.51
N LYS A 165 7.51 14.36 5.76
CA LYS A 165 7.46 15.81 6.04
C LYS A 165 8.65 16.58 5.44
N THR A 166 9.78 15.92 5.22
CA THR A 166 10.97 16.51 4.60
C THR A 166 11.01 16.37 3.08
N MET A 167 10.05 15.67 2.47
CA MET A 167 9.98 15.56 1.01
C MET A 167 9.65 16.92 0.39
N ALA A 168 10.43 17.29 -0.62
CA ALA A 168 10.31 18.59 -1.27
C ALA A 168 9.09 18.72 -2.20
N ASN A 169 8.54 17.61 -2.72
CA ASN A 169 7.64 17.63 -3.89
C ASN A 169 6.33 16.84 -3.68
N PRO A 170 5.49 17.17 -2.67
CA PRO A 170 4.21 16.48 -2.45
C PRO A 170 3.22 16.64 -3.62
N ASP A 171 3.32 17.74 -4.36
CA ASP A 171 2.56 18.05 -5.57
C ASP A 171 2.85 17.05 -6.70
N LYS A 172 4.12 16.70 -6.90
CA LYS A 172 4.57 15.73 -7.89
C LYS A 172 4.07 14.32 -7.58
N ILE A 173 4.07 13.93 -6.29
CA ILE A 173 3.50 12.64 -5.86
C ILE A 173 2.02 12.57 -6.26
N ALA A 174 1.24 13.59 -5.88
CA ALA A 174 -0.17 13.65 -6.20
C ALA A 174 -0.43 13.59 -7.71
N ALA A 175 0.33 14.37 -8.50
CA ALA A 175 0.21 14.40 -9.95
C ALA A 175 0.43 13.02 -10.59
N VAL A 176 1.51 12.33 -10.21
CA VAL A 176 1.82 10.98 -10.72
C VAL A 176 0.69 10.00 -10.40
N TYR A 177 0.19 9.97 -9.16
CA TYR A 177 -0.92 9.07 -8.82
C TYR A 177 -2.21 9.40 -9.57
N ILE A 178 -2.57 10.68 -9.69
CA ILE A 178 -3.79 11.12 -10.40
C ILE A 178 -3.73 10.75 -11.87
N GLU A 179 -2.58 10.92 -12.51
CA GLU A 179 -2.37 10.54 -13.91
C GLU A 179 -2.58 9.03 -14.10
N PHE A 180 -1.91 8.20 -13.29
CA PHE A 180 -2.06 6.75 -13.38
C PHE A 180 -3.48 6.27 -13.04
N ILE A 181 -4.14 6.87 -12.06
CA ILE A 181 -5.53 6.57 -11.71
C ILE A 181 -6.44 6.89 -12.89
N THR A 182 -6.35 8.10 -13.44
CA THR A 182 -7.17 8.53 -14.59
C THR A 182 -6.96 7.61 -15.80
N ASN A 183 -5.71 7.23 -16.09
CA ASN A 183 -5.36 6.40 -17.24
C ASN A 183 -5.73 4.92 -17.09
N THR A 184 -6.05 4.45 -15.88
CA THR A 184 -6.38 3.03 -15.61
C THR A 184 -7.81 2.79 -15.18
N MET A 185 -8.49 3.79 -14.63
CA MET A 185 -9.85 3.69 -14.07
C MET A 185 -10.90 3.22 -15.07
N ASP A 186 -10.78 3.62 -16.35
CA ASP A 186 -11.78 3.30 -17.38
C ASP A 186 -11.43 2.04 -18.19
N ASP A 187 -10.29 1.39 -17.92
CA ASP A 187 -9.83 0.21 -18.65
C ASP A 187 -10.14 -1.08 -17.88
N PRO A 188 -11.10 -1.91 -18.34
CA PRO A 188 -11.52 -3.12 -17.62
C PRO A 188 -10.40 -4.16 -17.52
N VAL A 189 -9.43 -4.16 -18.44
CA VAL A 189 -8.28 -5.07 -18.43
C VAL A 189 -7.28 -4.68 -17.33
N LYS A 190 -7.29 -3.42 -16.90
CA LYS A 190 -6.37 -2.87 -15.88
C LYS A 190 -6.98 -2.83 -14.48
N THR A 191 -8.11 -3.48 -14.22
CA THR A 191 -8.80 -3.44 -12.92
C THR A 191 -7.89 -3.81 -11.74
N GLU A 192 -7.06 -4.86 -11.86
CA GLU A 192 -6.12 -5.26 -10.80
C GLU A 192 -5.04 -4.19 -10.56
N ARG A 193 -4.50 -3.64 -11.66
CA ARG A 193 -3.52 -2.55 -11.60
C ARG A 193 -4.12 -1.32 -10.94
N PHE A 194 -5.36 -0.97 -11.29
CA PHE A 194 -6.10 0.14 -10.72
C PHE A 194 -6.32 -0.04 -9.21
N HIS A 195 -6.77 -1.21 -8.78
CA HIS A 195 -6.88 -1.56 -7.37
C HIS A 195 -5.54 -1.39 -6.63
N SER A 196 -4.47 -1.92 -7.21
CA SER A 196 -3.12 -1.85 -6.64
C SER A 196 -2.60 -0.40 -6.54
N LEU A 197 -2.99 0.49 -7.45
CA LEU A 197 -2.68 1.92 -7.41
C LEU A 197 -3.36 2.61 -6.22
N LEU A 198 -4.65 2.34 -5.99
CA LEU A 198 -5.40 2.90 -4.87
C LEU A 198 -4.85 2.43 -3.52
N GLU A 199 -4.55 1.13 -3.37
CA GLU A 199 -3.88 0.58 -2.17
C GLU A 199 -2.55 1.29 -1.89
N SER A 200 -1.82 1.62 -2.94
CA SER A 200 -0.56 2.33 -2.78
C SER A 200 -0.76 3.79 -2.38
N LEU A 201 -1.71 4.49 -3.01
CA LEU A 201 -2.07 5.88 -2.70
C LEU A 201 -2.51 6.03 -1.25
N LYS A 202 -3.25 5.05 -0.71
CA LYS A 202 -3.70 5.03 0.70
C LYS A 202 -2.54 5.21 1.70
N ASN A 203 -1.33 4.74 1.39
CA ASN A 203 -0.17 4.93 2.27
C ASN A 203 0.27 6.40 2.32
N PHE A 204 0.08 7.17 1.24
CA PHE A 204 0.44 8.59 1.20
C PHE A 204 -0.63 9.53 1.77
N VAL A 205 -1.91 9.14 1.69
CA VAL A 205 -3.04 9.97 2.13
C VAL A 205 -3.03 10.25 3.64
N GLN A 206 -2.29 9.43 4.41
CA GLN A 206 -2.06 9.65 5.83
C GLN A 206 -1.23 10.92 6.11
N HIS A 207 -0.52 11.45 5.10
CA HIS A 207 0.34 12.62 5.25
C HIS A 207 -0.35 13.89 4.75
N ASP A 208 -0.44 14.90 5.63
CA ASP A 208 -1.22 16.11 5.36
C ASP A 208 -0.75 16.91 4.14
N GLN A 209 0.56 16.96 3.87
CA GLN A 209 1.10 17.66 2.70
C GLN A 209 0.59 17.03 1.39
N VAL A 210 0.63 15.70 1.26
CA VAL A 210 0.15 15.00 0.06
C VAL A 210 -1.37 15.04 -0.02
N LYS A 211 -2.06 14.87 1.10
CA LYS A 211 -3.52 15.04 1.22
C LYS A 211 -4.00 16.38 0.66
N ASN A 212 -3.35 17.48 1.03
CA ASN A 212 -3.69 18.80 0.55
C ASN A 212 -3.53 18.92 -0.97
N GLU A 213 -2.45 18.38 -1.53
CA GLU A 213 -2.22 18.40 -2.98
C GLU A 213 -3.19 17.51 -3.74
N LEU A 214 -3.54 16.33 -3.23
CA LEU A 214 -4.58 15.47 -3.82
C LEU A 214 -5.94 16.19 -3.90
N ILE A 215 -6.31 16.93 -2.87
CA ILE A 215 -7.55 17.72 -2.83
C ILE A 215 -7.50 18.85 -3.86
N LYS A 216 -6.42 19.64 -3.87
CA LYS A 216 -6.23 20.74 -4.83
C LYS A 216 -6.28 20.29 -6.28
N GLN A 217 -5.74 19.11 -6.58
CA GLN A 217 -5.70 18.53 -7.92
C GLN A 217 -6.97 17.74 -8.29
N GLY A 218 -8.04 17.80 -7.48
CA GLY A 218 -9.36 17.28 -7.86
C GLY A 218 -9.58 15.78 -7.66
N THR A 219 -8.73 15.10 -6.87
CA THR A 219 -8.82 13.65 -6.64
C THR A 219 -10.16 13.20 -6.04
N LEU A 220 -10.85 14.08 -5.30
CA LEU A 220 -12.12 13.76 -4.64
C LEU A 220 -13.19 13.26 -5.61
N LEU A 221 -13.35 13.91 -6.77
CA LEU A 221 -14.36 13.53 -7.75
C LEU A 221 -14.06 12.18 -8.39
N LEU A 222 -12.77 11.90 -8.64
CA LEU A 222 -12.32 10.60 -9.15
C LEU A 222 -12.65 9.48 -8.15
N LEU A 223 -12.39 9.70 -6.87
CA LEU A 223 -12.69 8.71 -5.83
C LEU A 223 -14.19 8.52 -5.60
N VAL A 224 -14.99 9.60 -5.64
CA VAL A 224 -16.45 9.51 -5.57
C VAL A 224 -17.00 8.67 -6.74
N LYS A 225 -16.47 8.87 -7.95
CA LYS A 225 -16.81 8.04 -9.12
C LYS A 225 -16.52 6.56 -8.85
N CYS A 226 -15.38 6.25 -8.22
CA CYS A 226 -15.01 4.87 -7.84
C CYS A 226 -16.00 4.24 -6.86
N VAL A 227 -16.61 5.03 -5.97
CA VAL A 227 -17.59 4.53 -4.99
C VAL A 227 -18.95 4.31 -5.64
N VAL A 228 -19.46 5.28 -6.40
CA VAL A 228 -20.86 5.29 -6.84
C VAL A 228 -21.09 4.42 -8.08
N GLU A 229 -20.09 4.23 -8.95
CA GLU A 229 -20.27 3.49 -10.18
C GLU A 229 -20.29 1.97 -9.97
N THR A 230 -21.32 1.33 -10.54
CA THR A 230 -21.59 -0.10 -10.34
C THR A 230 -20.52 -1.03 -10.92
N ARG A 231 -19.73 -0.58 -11.88
CA ARG A 231 -18.63 -1.37 -12.45
C ARG A 231 -17.55 -1.72 -11.42
N PHE A 232 -17.43 -0.94 -10.34
CA PHE A 232 -16.48 -1.20 -9.27
C PHE A 232 -17.06 -2.11 -8.16
N ASN A 233 -18.36 -2.47 -8.23
CA ASN A 233 -19.05 -3.29 -7.21
C ASN A 233 -18.41 -4.65 -6.98
N GLN A 234 -17.82 -5.25 -8.02
CA GLN A 234 -17.21 -6.58 -7.94
C GLN A 234 -15.77 -6.56 -7.42
N SER A 235 -15.22 -5.37 -7.18
CA SER A 235 -13.83 -5.18 -6.78
C SER A 235 -13.75 -4.53 -5.40
N ASN A 236 -12.65 -4.76 -4.68
CA ASN A 236 -12.35 -4.07 -3.43
C ASN A 236 -12.03 -2.58 -3.63
N VAL A 237 -12.09 -2.06 -4.87
CA VAL A 237 -11.87 -0.65 -5.23
C VAL A 237 -12.79 0.28 -4.43
N GLN A 238 -14.08 -0.03 -4.31
CA GLN A 238 -15.01 0.84 -3.57
C GLN A 238 -14.62 1.01 -2.10
N GLN A 239 -14.17 -0.07 -1.47
CA GLN A 239 -13.73 -0.05 -0.07
C GLN A 239 -12.52 0.86 0.07
N ILE A 240 -11.49 0.67 -0.76
CA ILE A 240 -10.27 1.46 -0.69
C ILE A 240 -10.57 2.94 -0.99
N ALA A 241 -11.42 3.22 -1.99
CA ALA A 241 -11.83 4.56 -2.31
C ALA A 241 -12.56 5.23 -1.14
N LEU A 242 -13.45 4.52 -0.44
CA LEU A 242 -14.11 5.01 0.78
C LEU A 242 -13.10 5.28 1.92
N GLU A 243 -12.13 4.40 2.13
CA GLU A 243 -11.10 4.58 3.15
C GLU A 243 -10.20 5.79 2.86
N ILE A 244 -9.85 6.00 1.59
CA ILE A 244 -9.12 7.21 1.15
C ILE A 244 -10.00 8.45 1.36
N LEU A 245 -11.26 8.42 0.92
CA LEU A 245 -12.20 9.54 1.11
C LEU A 245 -12.41 9.86 2.59
N LEU A 246 -12.48 8.86 3.46
CA LEU A 246 -12.52 9.04 4.92
C LEU A 246 -11.27 9.78 5.41
N ALA A 247 -10.08 9.36 5.00
CA ALA A 247 -8.85 10.05 5.39
C ALA A 247 -8.77 11.50 4.83
N LEU A 248 -9.29 11.75 3.62
CA LEU A 248 -9.39 13.09 3.04
C LEU A 248 -10.45 13.96 3.73
N SER A 249 -11.54 13.38 4.24
CA SER A 249 -12.67 14.10 4.87
C SER A 249 -12.32 14.85 6.16
N PHE A 250 -11.13 14.60 6.72
CA PHE A 250 -10.60 15.40 7.82
C PHE A 250 -10.14 16.80 7.37
N HIS A 251 -9.95 17.02 6.06
CA HIS A 251 -9.75 18.35 5.49
C HIS A 251 -11.09 19.05 5.29
N LYS A 252 -11.21 20.31 5.73
CA LYS A 252 -12.49 21.07 5.73
C LYS A 252 -13.10 21.18 4.33
N ASP A 253 -12.28 21.49 3.32
CA ASP A 253 -12.78 21.66 1.95
C ASP A 253 -13.28 20.33 1.37
N ALA A 254 -12.55 19.24 1.60
CA ALA A 254 -12.98 17.91 1.17
C ALA A 254 -14.28 17.50 1.84
N CYS A 255 -14.38 17.71 3.16
CA CYS A 255 -15.59 17.47 3.94
C CYS A 255 -16.80 18.23 3.37
N SER A 256 -16.64 19.51 3.06
CA SER A 256 -17.71 20.33 2.47
C SER A 256 -18.13 19.82 1.09
N VAL A 257 -17.18 19.49 0.22
CA VAL A 257 -17.46 18.99 -1.13
C VAL A 257 -18.20 17.65 -1.07
N LEU A 258 -17.80 16.74 -0.18
CA LEU A 258 -18.44 15.43 -0.03
C LEU A 258 -19.88 15.56 0.49
N LYS A 259 -20.12 16.43 1.48
CA LYS A 259 -21.47 16.70 2.02
C LYS A 259 -22.45 17.24 0.98
N GLN A 260 -21.96 18.06 0.07
CA GLN A 260 -22.79 18.67 -0.98
C GLN A 260 -23.15 17.68 -2.10
N ASN A 261 -22.51 16.52 -2.16
CA ASN A 261 -22.80 15.50 -3.16
C ASN A 261 -23.88 14.52 -2.66
N GLU A 262 -25.14 14.89 -2.84
CA GLU A 262 -26.29 14.10 -2.37
C GLU A 262 -26.32 12.68 -2.94
N ASN A 263 -25.92 12.48 -4.20
CA ASN A 263 -25.88 11.15 -4.82
C ASN A 263 -24.88 10.24 -4.09
N PHE A 264 -23.69 10.76 -3.80
CA PHE A 264 -22.67 10.06 -3.04
C PHE A 264 -23.15 9.75 -1.61
N MET A 265 -23.72 10.74 -0.92
CA MET A 265 -24.23 10.57 0.45
C MET A 265 -25.33 9.51 0.52
N ASN A 266 -26.29 9.52 -0.42
CA ASN A 266 -27.32 8.50 -0.48
C ASN A 266 -26.75 7.11 -0.76
N HIS A 267 -25.76 7.00 -1.66
CA HIS A 267 -25.08 5.74 -1.92
C HIS A 267 -24.42 5.19 -0.64
N CYS A 268 -23.72 6.02 0.12
CA CYS A 268 -23.15 5.61 1.41
C CYS A 268 -24.23 5.13 2.39
N ARG A 269 -25.38 5.83 2.51
CA ARG A 269 -26.47 5.40 3.40
C ARG A 269 -27.01 4.02 3.01
N ILE A 270 -27.21 3.78 1.71
CA ILE A 270 -27.63 2.48 1.18
C ILE A 270 -26.61 1.38 1.52
N LEU A 271 -25.30 1.67 1.41
CA LEU A 271 -24.25 0.72 1.77
C LEU A 271 -24.29 0.34 3.26
N VAL A 272 -24.62 1.29 4.14
CA VAL A 272 -24.74 1.08 5.59
C VAL A 272 -26.01 0.32 5.97
N GLU A 273 -27.14 0.63 5.34
CA GLU A 273 -28.43 -0.01 5.62
C GLU A 273 -28.51 -1.46 5.15
N ASN A 274 -27.62 -1.87 4.22
CA ASN A 274 -27.58 -3.22 3.68
C ASN A 274 -26.94 -4.23 4.66
N THR A 275 -27.68 -4.54 5.72
CA THR A 275 -27.30 -5.45 6.82
C THR A 275 -27.09 -6.91 6.41
N ASN A 276 -27.48 -7.30 5.19
CA ASN A 276 -27.30 -8.65 4.64
C ASN A 276 -26.05 -8.78 3.75
N SER A 277 -25.20 -7.75 3.67
CA SER A 277 -24.09 -7.76 2.72
C SER A 277 -22.94 -8.66 3.20
N VAL A 278 -22.43 -9.48 2.29
CA VAL A 278 -21.18 -10.27 2.45
C VAL A 278 -19.95 -9.34 2.57
N ARG A 279 -20.11 -8.02 2.47
CA ARG A 279 -19.04 -7.01 2.37
C ARG A 279 -18.96 -6.13 3.61
N PHE A 280 -18.78 -6.75 4.78
CA PHE A 280 -18.66 -6.05 6.07
C PHE A 280 -17.63 -4.92 6.06
N ASP A 281 -16.48 -5.12 5.42
CA ASP A 281 -15.43 -4.10 5.36
C ASP A 281 -15.83 -2.85 4.56
N LEU A 282 -16.58 -3.04 3.47
CA LEU A 282 -17.13 -1.93 2.69
C LEU A 282 -18.14 -1.13 3.53
N GLN A 283 -19.04 -1.83 4.21
CA GLN A 283 -20.02 -1.23 5.10
C GLN A 283 -19.33 -0.41 6.19
N ARG A 284 -18.32 -0.98 6.86
CA ARG A 284 -17.54 -0.30 7.89
C ARG A 284 -16.86 0.97 7.38
N ALA A 285 -16.28 0.94 6.18
CA ALA A 285 -15.67 2.11 5.56
C ALA A 285 -16.72 3.21 5.28
N ALA A 286 -17.90 2.83 4.78
CA ALA A 286 -19.01 3.75 4.55
C ALA A 286 -19.57 4.34 5.86
N GLU A 287 -19.72 3.52 6.90
CA GLU A 287 -20.16 3.96 8.23
C GLU A 287 -19.20 4.99 8.84
N GLY A 288 -17.89 4.71 8.81
CA GLY A 288 -16.88 5.64 9.31
C GLY A 288 -16.93 6.99 8.59
N LEU A 289 -17.13 6.97 7.27
CA LEU A 289 -17.26 8.19 6.48
C LEU A 289 -18.55 8.95 6.79
N LEU A 290 -19.71 8.27 6.82
CA LEU A 290 -20.97 8.93 7.18
C LEU A 290 -20.95 9.50 8.59
N TRP A 291 -20.32 8.82 9.54
CA TRP A 291 -20.15 9.33 10.89
C TRP A 291 -19.40 10.67 10.87
N LYS A 292 -18.29 10.75 10.12
CA LYS A 292 -17.49 11.97 9.96
C LYS A 292 -18.27 13.09 9.25
N LEU A 293 -19.07 12.75 8.24
CA LEU A 293 -19.79 13.75 7.45
C LEU A 293 -21.07 14.24 8.14
N GLU A 294 -21.89 13.39 8.73
CA GLU A 294 -23.20 13.79 9.26
C GLU A 294 -23.19 13.96 10.78
N ARG A 295 -22.55 13.05 11.51
CA ARG A 295 -22.81 12.83 12.94
C ARG A 295 -21.80 13.47 13.88
N GLU A 296 -20.61 13.82 13.39
CA GLU A 296 -19.55 14.43 14.20
C GLU A 296 -20.04 15.75 14.85
N ASN A 297 -20.71 16.61 14.09
CA ASN A 297 -21.23 17.88 14.60
C ASN A 297 -22.37 17.68 15.61
N GLU A 298 -23.20 16.66 15.42
CA GLU A 298 -24.29 16.32 16.35
C GLU A 298 -23.75 15.74 17.66
N ALA A 299 -22.67 14.96 17.60
CA ALA A 299 -21.98 14.44 18.78
C ALA A 299 -21.30 15.55 19.59
N ILE A 300 -20.71 16.55 18.92
CA ILE A 300 -20.10 17.72 19.57
C ILE A 300 -21.17 18.67 20.13
N ALA A 301 -22.30 18.81 19.45
CA ALA A 301 -23.37 19.74 19.83
C ALA A 301 -24.32 19.19 20.91
N LYS A 302 -24.31 17.89 21.20
CA LYS A 302 -25.05 17.35 22.34
C LYS A 302 -24.49 18.00 23.62
N PRO A 303 -25.29 18.79 24.35
CA PRO A 303 -24.92 19.20 25.69
C PRO A 303 -24.61 17.92 26.47
N THR A 304 -23.52 17.91 27.23
CA THR A 304 -23.26 16.87 28.21
C THR A 304 -24.41 16.92 29.21
N THR A 305 -25.53 16.27 28.91
CA THR A 305 -26.44 15.83 29.95
C THR A 305 -25.58 14.93 30.80
N LEU A 306 -25.27 15.40 32.01
CA LEU A 306 -24.67 14.65 33.12
C LEU A 306 -25.61 13.48 33.49
N ASN A 307 -25.83 12.58 32.54
CA ASN A 307 -26.30 11.25 32.83
C ASN A 307 -25.02 10.51 33.19
N SER A 308 -24.92 10.08 34.44
CA SER A 308 -23.84 9.25 34.95
C SER A 308 -23.89 7.89 34.24
N TYR A 309 -23.39 7.83 33.01
CA TYR A 309 -23.12 6.57 32.34
C TYR A 309 -21.82 6.03 32.92
N GLN A 310 -21.94 4.92 33.65
CA GLN A 310 -20.79 4.14 34.06
C GLN A 310 -20.31 3.37 32.83
N TYR A 311 -19.15 3.76 32.29
CA TYR A 311 -18.50 3.04 31.21
C TYR A 311 -17.52 2.04 31.81
N ASP A 312 -17.64 0.77 31.43
CA ASP A 312 -16.61 -0.22 31.73
C ASP A 312 -15.45 -0.01 30.75
N ILE A 313 -14.39 0.67 31.22
CA ILE A 313 -13.17 0.88 30.43
C ILE A 313 -12.24 -0.31 30.65
N MET A 314 -12.02 -1.10 29.60
CA MET A 314 -11.00 -2.15 29.59
C MET A 314 -9.70 -1.59 29.01
N ILE A 315 -8.70 -1.37 29.87
CA ILE A 315 -7.36 -0.93 29.45
C ILE A 315 -6.47 -2.15 29.24
N SER A 316 -6.15 -2.45 27.99
CA SER A 316 -5.12 -3.43 27.63
C SER A 316 -3.75 -2.74 27.56
N TYR A 317 -2.76 -3.31 28.27
CA TYR A 317 -1.42 -2.74 28.34
C TYR A 317 -0.33 -3.82 28.28
N PRO A 318 0.86 -3.52 27.73
CA PRO A 318 2.04 -4.39 27.84
C PRO A 318 2.46 -4.51 29.32
N HIS A 319 2.85 -5.69 29.79
CA HIS A 319 3.16 -5.92 31.22
C HIS A 319 4.22 -4.94 31.80
N LYS A 320 5.09 -4.37 30.97
CA LYS A 320 6.06 -3.34 31.37
C LYS A 320 5.43 -2.00 31.79
N ASP A 321 4.20 -1.71 31.36
CA ASP A 321 3.50 -0.45 31.60
C ASP A 321 2.45 -0.56 32.72
N LYS A 322 2.46 -1.68 33.46
CA LYS A 322 1.50 -2.00 34.54
C LYS A 322 1.33 -0.89 35.57
N ASP A 323 2.43 -0.34 36.06
CA ASP A 323 2.40 0.67 37.13
C ASP A 323 1.85 2.02 36.64
N LEU A 324 1.95 2.32 35.35
CA LEU A 324 1.33 3.50 34.76
C LEU A 324 -0.19 3.30 34.65
N CYS A 325 -0.62 2.13 34.16
CA CYS A 325 -2.03 1.80 34.04
C CYS A 325 -2.73 1.71 35.42
N LEU A 326 -2.06 1.15 36.44
CA LEU A 326 -2.57 1.16 37.80
C LEU A 326 -2.71 2.57 38.37
N ARG A 327 -1.77 3.47 38.07
CA ARG A 327 -1.88 4.88 38.49
C ARG A 327 -3.06 5.58 37.85
N LEU A 328 -3.31 5.35 36.56
CA LEU A 328 -4.47 5.89 35.84
C LEU A 328 -5.78 5.32 36.40
N PHE A 329 -5.80 4.04 36.76
CA PHE A 329 -6.98 3.39 37.34
C PHE A 329 -7.27 3.86 38.78
N CYS A 330 -6.23 4.05 39.60
CA CYS A 330 -6.38 4.45 41.00
C CYS A 330 -6.49 5.97 41.21
N SER A 331 -6.11 6.80 40.23
CA SER A 331 -6.22 8.27 40.35
C SER A 331 -7.65 8.81 40.29
N GLU A 332 -8.65 7.96 40.00
CA GLU A 332 -10.07 8.34 39.99
C GLU A 332 -10.80 8.00 41.32
N THR A 333 -10.07 7.56 42.35
CA THR A 333 -10.65 7.16 43.66
C THR A 333 -10.30 8.05 44.86
N GLU A 334 -9.75 9.25 44.64
CA GLU A 334 -9.72 10.36 45.61
C GLU A 334 -10.64 11.48 45.13
#